data_AF-A0A392NWX5-F1
#
_entry.id   AF-A0A392NWX5-F1
#
_cell.length_a   1.000
_cell.length_b   1.000
_cell.length_c   1.000
_cell.angle_alpha   90.00
_cell.angle_beta   90.00
_cell.angle_gamma   90.00
#
_symmetry.space_group_name_H-M   'P 1'
#
loop_
_entity.id
_entity.type
_entity.pdbx_description
1 polymer ?
#
loop_
_entity_poly.entity_id
_entity_poly.type
_entity_poly.pdbx_seq_one_letter_code
_entity_poly.pdbx_strand_id
1 'polypeptide(L)'
;MGGFVRDLKEEFRSVESVYVWHALCGYWGGVRPKVVGMPEAKVVTPKLSPGLKMTMEDLAVDKIVNNGVGLVPPNLVQDMYNRLHSHLEEAGIDGVKVDVIH
;
A
#
# COMPACT_ATOMS: atom_id res chain seq x y z
N MET A 1 -15.71 -2.81 6.01
CA MET A 1 -15.33 -3.41 4.72
C MET A 1 -16.02 -4.76 4.51
N GLY A 2 -15.93 -5.72 5.44
CA GLY A 2 -16.52 -7.06 5.26
C GLY A 2 -18.02 -7.12 4.94
N GLY A 3 -18.84 -6.21 5.50
CA GLY A 3 -20.25 -6.12 5.11
C GLY A 3 -20.43 -5.83 3.62
N PHE A 4 -19.76 -4.80 3.11
CA PHE A 4 -19.82 -4.41 1.71
C PHE A 4 -19.36 -5.54 0.76
N VAL A 5 -18.26 -6.22 1.09
CA VAL A 5 -17.73 -7.31 0.27
C VAL A 5 -18.70 -8.48 0.21
N ARG A 6 -19.33 -8.82 1.33
CA ARG A 6 -20.37 -9.85 1.39
C ARG A 6 -21.59 -9.46 0.56
N ASP A 7 -22.12 -8.26 0.78
CA ASP A 7 -23.31 -7.78 0.08
C ASP A 7 -23.05 -7.73 -1.46
N LEU A 8 -21.84 -7.36 -1.88
CA LEU A 8 -21.42 -7.37 -3.29
C LEU A 8 -21.46 -8.77 -3.90
N LYS A 9 -20.90 -9.78 -3.21
CA LYS A 9 -20.89 -11.17 -3.69
C LYS A 9 -22.30 -11.82 -3.65
N GLU A 10 -23.13 -11.43 -2.68
CA GLU A 10 -24.51 -11.93 -2.53
C GLU A 10 -25.44 -11.39 -3.63
N GLU A 11 -25.38 -10.08 -3.89
CA GLU A 11 -26.18 -9.40 -4.92
C GLU A 11 -25.73 -9.81 -6.32
N PHE A 12 -24.42 -9.76 -6.58
CA PHE A 12 -23.83 -10.10 -7.86
C PHE A 12 -23.18 -11.48 -7.77
N ARG A 13 -24.00 -12.53 -7.79
CA ARG A 13 -23.54 -13.94 -7.66
C ARG A 13 -22.52 -14.39 -8.72
N SER A 14 -22.31 -13.62 -9.79
CA SER A 14 -21.26 -13.84 -10.79
C SER A 14 -19.89 -13.27 -10.37
N VAL A 15 -19.81 -12.51 -9.27
CA VAL A 15 -18.55 -11.98 -8.74
C VAL A 15 -17.90 -13.04 -7.85
N GLU A 16 -16.88 -13.69 -8.39
CA GLU A 16 -16.15 -14.75 -7.68
C GLU A 16 -15.05 -14.18 -6.76
N SER A 17 -14.49 -13.02 -7.12
CA SER A 17 -13.35 -12.45 -6.39
C SER A 17 -13.38 -10.92 -6.34
N VAL A 18 -12.93 -10.38 -5.22
CA VAL A 18 -12.80 -8.96 -4.94
C VAL A 18 -11.35 -8.67 -4.60
N TYR A 19 -10.73 -7.81 -5.41
CA TYR A 19 -9.35 -7.39 -5.23
C TYR A 19 -9.31 -5.93 -4.77
N VAL A 20 -8.33 -5.59 -3.93
CA VAL A 20 -8.03 -4.22 -3.56
C VAL A 20 -6.64 -3.82 -4.01
N TRP A 21 -6.33 -2.53 -3.89
CA TRP A 21 -5.04 -1.97 -4.25
C TRP A 21 -4.42 -1.24 -3.06
N HIS A 22 -3.11 -1.36 -2.91
CA HIS A 22 -2.34 -0.46 -2.05
C HIS A 22 -0.92 -0.27 -2.61
N ALA A 23 -0.24 0.79 -2.16
CA ALA A 23 1.13 1.04 -2.57
C ALA A 23 2.12 0.16 -1.78
N LEU A 24 3.30 -0.11 -2.35
CA LEU A 24 4.31 -1.00 -1.78
C LEU A 24 4.69 -0.63 -0.34
N CYS A 25 4.83 0.65 -0.03
CA CYS A 25 5.16 1.13 1.32
C CYS A 25 3.92 1.35 2.22
N GLY A 26 2.78 0.71 1.91
CA GLY A 26 1.48 0.92 2.55
C GLY A 26 0.61 1.89 1.73
N TYR A 27 0.97 3.17 1.71
CA TYR A 27 0.34 4.17 0.83
C TYR A 27 1.42 5.01 0.14
N TRP A 28 1.04 5.95 -0.74
CA TRP A 28 2.00 6.75 -1.52
C TRP A 28 3.06 7.44 -0.65
N GLY A 29 2.66 8.00 0.49
CA GLY A 29 3.56 8.63 1.47
C GLY A 29 4.18 7.64 2.47
N GLY A 30 3.93 6.35 2.34
CA GLY A 30 4.38 5.33 3.28
C GLY A 30 3.57 5.27 4.57
N VAL A 31 4.17 4.70 5.62
CA VAL A 31 3.59 4.61 6.97
C VAL A 31 3.97 5.84 7.80
N ARG A 32 2.98 6.50 8.41
CA ARG A 32 3.21 7.64 9.30
C ARG A 32 3.98 7.21 10.56
N PRO A 33 5.16 7.80 10.84
CA PRO A 33 5.91 7.50 12.06
C PRO A 33 5.22 7.96 13.35
N LYS A 34 5.60 7.37 14.48
CA LYS A 34 5.18 7.77 15.84
C LYS A 34 3.67 7.72 16.06
N VAL A 35 2.98 6.79 15.39
CA VAL A 35 1.55 6.52 15.61
C VAL A 35 1.43 5.24 16.43
N VAL A 36 0.69 5.32 17.54
CA VAL A 36 0.43 4.16 18.41
C VAL A 36 -0.28 3.05 17.60
N GLY A 37 0.23 1.82 17.68
CA GLY A 37 -0.33 0.66 16.98
C GLY A 37 0.16 0.46 15.53
N MET A 38 0.89 1.42 14.97
CA MET A 38 1.52 1.31 13.65
C MET A 38 2.95 0.75 13.76
N PRO A 39 3.46 0.07 12.72
CA PRO A 39 4.85 -0.38 12.70
C PRO A 39 5.80 0.83 12.79
N GLU A 40 7.00 0.59 13.32
CA GLU A 40 8.05 1.60 13.30
C GLU A 40 8.37 1.98 11.84
N ALA A 41 8.46 3.28 11.59
CA ALA A 41 8.75 3.82 10.27
C ALA A 41 9.64 5.06 10.40
N LYS A 42 10.48 5.29 9.39
CA LYS A 42 11.31 6.48 9.27
C LYS A 42 10.99 7.18 7.96
N VAL A 43 10.82 8.51 8.01
CA VAL A 43 10.74 9.30 6.78
C VAL A 43 12.11 9.29 6.11
N VAL A 44 12.16 8.80 4.87
CA VAL A 44 13.36 8.77 4.04
C VAL A 44 13.09 9.51 2.74
N THR A 45 14.09 10.21 2.21
CA THR A 45 14.01 10.82 0.88
C THR A 45 14.42 9.77 -0.15
N PRO A 46 13.52 9.34 -1.05
CA PRO A 46 13.88 8.37 -2.06
C PRO A 46 14.79 8.99 -3.12
N LYS A 47 15.68 8.17 -3.67
CA LYS A 47 16.57 8.56 -4.76
C LYS A 47 16.02 8.02 -6.08
N LEU A 48 15.69 8.91 -7.01
CA LEU A 48 15.26 8.51 -8.35
C LEU A 48 16.40 7.79 -9.08
N SER A 49 16.07 6.64 -9.65
CA SER A 49 16.97 5.90 -10.52
C SER A 49 17.20 6.68 -11.82
N PRO A 50 18.33 6.48 -12.53
CA PRO A 50 18.55 7.11 -13.83
C PRO A 50 17.46 6.78 -14.84
N GLY A 51 16.94 5.54 -14.84
CA GLY A 51 15.87 5.12 -15.73
C GLY A 51 14.57 5.90 -15.51
N LEU A 52 14.16 6.03 -14.24
CA LEU A 52 12.96 6.79 -13.87
C LEU A 52 13.09 8.29 -14.20
N LYS A 53 14.28 8.86 -14.08
CA LYS A 53 14.51 10.26 -14.49
C LYS A 53 14.34 10.50 -15.99
N MET A 54 14.42 9.45 -16.81
CA MET A 54 14.28 9.54 -18.27
C MET A 54 12.85 9.26 -18.75
N THR A 55 11.91 9.00 -17.84
CA THR A 55 10.48 8.86 -18.17
C THR A 55 9.78 10.22 -18.13
N MET A 56 8.46 10.23 -18.33
CA MET A 56 7.66 11.45 -18.18
C MET A 56 7.69 11.99 -16.74
N GLU A 57 7.51 13.31 -16.60
CA GLU A 57 7.26 13.93 -15.30
C GLU A 57 5.98 13.36 -14.70
N ASP A 58 6.04 13.00 -13.41
CA ASP A 58 4.93 12.44 -12.67
C ASP A 58 4.81 13.17 -11.33
N LEU A 59 3.64 13.76 -11.11
CA LEU A 59 3.39 14.56 -9.91
C LEU A 59 3.49 13.74 -8.63
N ALA A 60 3.15 12.44 -8.65
CA ALA A 60 3.27 11.59 -7.49
C ALA A 60 4.75 11.28 -7.20
N VAL A 61 5.60 11.11 -8.23
CA VAL A 61 7.07 11.01 -8.06
C VAL A 61 7.58 12.25 -7.36
N ASP A 62 7.24 13.43 -7.87
CA ASP A 62 7.73 14.71 -7.34
C ASP A 62 7.31 14.92 -5.89
N LYS A 63 6.05 14.59 -5.55
CA LYS A 63 5.56 14.71 -4.16
C LYS A 63 6.27 13.74 -3.23
N ILE A 64 6.56 12.52 -3.68
CA ILE A 64 7.28 11.53 -2.87
C ILE A 64 8.75 11.94 -2.66
N VAL A 65 9.42 12.46 -3.69
CA VAL A 65 10.80 12.96 -3.57
C VAL A 65 10.87 14.18 -2.65
N ASN A 66 9.95 15.14 -2.81
CA ASN A 66 9.96 16.38 -2.03
C ASN A 66 9.58 16.18 -0.56
N ASN A 67 8.60 15.30 -0.27
CA ASN A 67 8.07 15.11 1.09
C ASN A 67 8.70 13.91 1.82
N GLY A 68 9.34 13.00 1.10
CA GLY A 68 9.81 11.72 1.62
C GLY A 68 8.70 10.67 1.76
N VAL A 69 9.13 9.45 2.05
CA VAL A 69 8.28 8.28 2.27
C VAL A 69 8.51 7.71 3.66
N GLY A 70 7.44 7.39 4.38
CA GLY A 70 7.49 6.67 5.65
C GLY A 70 7.83 5.20 5.42
N LEU A 71 9.12 4.87 5.49
CA LEU A 71 9.62 3.53 5.20
C LEU A 71 9.68 2.70 6.49
N VAL A 72 9.02 1.53 6.46
CA VAL A 72 9.17 0.51 7.50
C VAL A 72 10.50 -0.23 7.29
N PRO A 73 11.31 -0.44 8.34
CA PRO A 73 12.58 -1.17 8.23
C PRO A 73 12.40 -2.56 7.61
N PRO A 74 13.35 -3.05 6.80
CA PRO A 74 13.24 -4.36 6.14
C PRO A 74 13.01 -5.53 7.10
N ASN A 75 13.56 -5.46 8.33
CA ASN A 75 13.37 -6.49 9.34
C ASN A 75 11.96 -6.51 9.98
N LEU A 76 11.15 -5.48 9.74
CA LEU A 76 9.77 -5.36 10.23
C LEU A 76 8.72 -5.37 9.11
N VAL A 77 9.16 -5.35 7.84
CA VAL A 77 8.25 -5.20 6.70
C VAL A 77 7.31 -6.39 6.55
N GLN A 78 7.77 -7.60 6.89
CA GLN A 78 6.95 -8.81 6.85
C GLN A 78 5.76 -8.69 7.79
N ASP A 79 5.97 -8.20 9.02
CA ASP A 79 4.90 -8.03 10.01
C ASP A 79 3.90 -6.96 9.58
N MET A 80 4.37 -5.89 8.93
CA MET A 80 3.49 -4.89 8.32
C MET A 80 2.55 -5.53 7.29
N TYR A 81 3.11 -6.30 6.35
CA TYR A 81 2.32 -6.98 5.31
C TYR A 81 1.35 -8.00 5.91
N ASN A 82 1.82 -8.85 6.82
CA ASN A 82 0.97 -9.85 7.48
C ASN A 82 -0.23 -9.17 8.15
N ARG A 83 0.00 -8.12 8.95
CA ARG A 83 -1.11 -7.40 9.62
C ARG A 83 -2.07 -6.75 8.62
N LEU A 84 -1.55 -6.14 7.56
CA LEU A 84 -2.38 -5.50 6.54
C LEU A 84 -3.22 -6.53 5.76
N HIS A 85 -2.59 -7.62 5.31
CA HIS A 85 -3.23 -8.63 4.47
C HIS A 85 -4.18 -9.52 5.27
N SER A 86 -3.85 -9.90 6.51
CA SER A 86 -4.80 -10.59 7.38
C SER A 86 -6.05 -9.75 7.66
N HIS A 87 -5.90 -8.43 7.86
CA HIS A 87 -7.06 -7.56 8.02
C HIS A 87 -7.95 -7.48 6.77
N LEU A 88 -7.35 -7.52 5.58
CA LEU A 88 -8.08 -7.54 4.30
C LEU A 88 -8.77 -8.89 4.07
N GLU A 89 -8.09 -9.98 4.37
CA GLU A 89 -8.63 -11.35 4.31
C GLU A 89 -9.83 -11.50 5.26
N GLU A 90 -9.72 -11.03 6.50
CA GLU A 90 -10.83 -10.99 7.46
C GLU A 90 -12.03 -10.18 6.95
N ALA A 91 -11.77 -9.18 6.09
CA ALA A 91 -12.80 -8.40 5.42
C ALA A 91 -13.35 -9.08 4.13
N GLY A 92 -12.93 -10.30 3.80
CA GLY A 92 -13.41 -11.07 2.65
C GLY A 92 -12.77 -10.70 1.32
N ILE A 93 -11.66 -9.94 1.34
CA ILE A 93 -10.89 -9.61 0.13
C ILE A 93 -10.08 -10.82 -0.32
N ASP A 94 -10.15 -11.16 -1.60
CA ASP A 94 -9.53 -12.37 -2.17
C ASP A 94 -8.11 -12.13 -2.69
N GLY A 95 -7.74 -10.86 -2.89
CA GLY A 95 -6.39 -10.54 -3.34
C GLY A 95 -6.07 -9.06 -3.35
N VAL A 96 -4.80 -8.79 -3.57
CA VAL A 96 -4.24 -7.44 -3.52
C VAL A 96 -3.36 -7.19 -4.74
N LYS A 97 -3.64 -6.12 -5.46
CA LYS A 97 -2.69 -5.51 -6.41
C LYS A 97 -1.78 -4.58 -5.62
N VAL A 98 -0.51 -4.95 -5.47
CA VAL A 98 0.53 -4.08 -4.89
C VAL A 98 1.21 -3.32 -6.01
N ASP A 99 1.38 -2.01 -5.82
CA ASP A 99 1.90 -1.12 -6.84
C ASP A 99 2.96 -0.18 -6.26
N VAL A 100 3.84 0.31 -7.10
CA VAL A 100 4.77 1.39 -6.77
C VAL A 100 4.94 2.22 -8.03
N ILE A 101 5.25 3.50 -7.85
CA ILE A 101 5.51 4.40 -8.97
C ILE A 101 6.53 3.77 -9.92
N HIS A 102 6.16 3.85 -11.20
CA HIS A 102 6.88 3.28 -12.31
C HIS A 102 8.08 4.13 -12.69
#